data_AF-A0A948D0A8-F1
#
_entry.id   AF-A0A948D0A8-F1
#
_cell.length_a   1.000
_cell.length_b   1.000
_cell.length_c   1.000
_cell.angle_alpha   90.00
_cell.angle_beta   90.00
_cell.angle_gamma   90.00
#
_symmetry.space_group_name_H-M   'P 1'
#
loop_
_entity.id
_entity.type
_entity.pdbx_description
1 polymer ?
#
loop_
_entity_poly.entity_id
_entity_poly.type
_entity_poly.pdbx_seq_one_letter_code
_entity_poly.pdbx_strand_id
1 'polypeptide(L)'
;MKQKEIIKLSSLAVLPVVTLIIGWIFLNQSFQQLQFELALPNFGTLWSFIASLLFLFLGIASYGVLAALEPKFRISQALSYILPFTMLVVLGFNVYTMIGAVLFAIGLMQFSLKVQEERNERLKVSINKYMRYGLGLAISSILLTISISFYGTAVARGTEDMDPIDVLSRVASNGVNQALTIQVPGYDPNMSLDEFMLLLFATKVEVAGAAENNDYRSEAFFGVNVSDLVGDAEGVSIEDLQGLLPPDFEQQVKKDPEYITEFYQQIQHELVITQLAEARDKMLDSLDIEAEGTDPVGSVVEEALNYQLEGIFAPFKYVIPPILALTLYFALQILGFLYGWVTRLFAIIMFGILKMTKFFKIEDEVKKTEIIKLN
;
A
#
# COMPACT_ATOMS: atom_id res chain seq x y z
N MET A 1 17.53 -7.83 -45.93
CA MET A 1 18.26 -7.68 -44.66
C MET A 1 19.31 -8.77 -44.66
N LYS A 2 20.59 -8.42 -44.51
CA LYS A 2 21.66 -9.41 -44.55
C LYS A 2 21.56 -10.29 -43.31
N GLN A 3 21.90 -11.58 -43.41
CA GLN A 3 21.84 -12.53 -42.28
C GLN A 3 22.55 -11.99 -41.02
N LYS A 4 23.68 -11.28 -41.19
CA LYS A 4 24.42 -10.64 -40.10
C LYS A 4 23.62 -9.56 -39.35
N GLU A 5 22.76 -8.81 -40.05
CA GLU A 5 21.93 -7.76 -39.43
C GLU A 5 20.80 -8.37 -38.62
N ILE A 6 20.22 -9.48 -39.11
CA ILE A 6 19.18 -10.23 -38.39
C ILE A 6 19.76 -10.76 -37.08
N ILE A 7 20.93 -11.41 -37.11
CA ILE A 7 21.59 -11.95 -35.91
C ILE A 7 21.84 -10.85 -34.87
N LYS A 8 22.34 -9.68 -35.32
CA LYS A 8 22.55 -8.53 -34.44
C LYS A 8 21.23 -8.10 -33.80
N LEU A 9 20.17 -7.84 -34.58
CA LEU A 9 18.89 -7.42 -34.01
C LEU A 9 18.28 -8.48 -33.08
N SER A 10 18.40 -9.76 -33.41
CA SER A 10 17.96 -10.84 -32.54
C SER A 10 18.73 -10.86 -31.21
N SER A 11 20.03 -10.57 -31.21
CA SER A 11 20.79 -10.44 -29.95
C SER A 11 20.34 -9.24 -29.11
N LEU A 12 19.94 -8.14 -29.74
CA LEU A 12 19.40 -6.97 -29.06
C LEU A 12 18.00 -7.24 -28.49
N ALA A 13 17.21 -8.08 -29.16
CA ALA A 13 15.88 -8.51 -28.73
C ALA A 13 15.89 -9.34 -27.43
N VAL A 14 17.01 -9.98 -27.07
CA VAL A 14 17.14 -10.72 -25.81
C VAL A 14 17.04 -9.77 -24.61
N LEU A 15 17.58 -8.56 -24.72
CA LEU A 15 17.63 -7.61 -23.61
C LEU A 15 16.25 -7.24 -23.05
N PRO A 16 15.26 -6.76 -23.85
CA PRO A 16 13.93 -6.45 -23.32
C PRO A 16 13.21 -7.69 -22.76
N VAL A 17 13.45 -8.87 -23.32
CA VAL A 17 12.84 -10.12 -22.81
C VAL A 17 13.35 -10.43 -21.41
N VAL A 18 14.68 -10.43 -21.23
CA VAL A 18 15.31 -10.77 -19.94
C VAL A 18 14.95 -9.73 -18.87
N THR A 19 15.02 -8.44 -19.19
CA THR A 19 14.71 -7.39 -18.21
C THR A 19 13.23 -7.39 -17.80
N LEU A 20 12.30 -7.69 -18.73
CA LEU A 20 10.90 -7.84 -18.36
C LEU A 20 10.64 -9.11 -17.53
N ILE A 21 11.25 -10.26 -17.87
CA ILE A 21 11.13 -11.48 -17.04
C ILE A 21 11.59 -11.21 -15.61
N ILE A 22 12.75 -10.58 -15.44
CA ILE A 22 13.26 -10.20 -14.12
C ILE A 22 12.27 -9.25 -13.44
N GLY A 23 11.81 -8.21 -14.14
CA GLY A 23 10.80 -7.27 -13.61
C GLY A 23 9.54 -7.97 -13.12
N TRP A 24 8.99 -8.92 -13.89
CA TRP A 24 7.82 -9.70 -13.50
C TRP A 24 8.08 -10.61 -12.29
N ILE A 25 9.26 -11.22 -12.20
CA ILE A 25 9.62 -12.06 -11.05
C ILE A 25 9.65 -11.23 -9.77
N PHE A 26 10.34 -10.08 -9.80
CA PHE A 26 10.37 -9.16 -8.66
C PHE A 26 8.96 -8.65 -8.32
N LEU A 27 8.15 -8.32 -9.32
CA LEU A 27 6.78 -7.86 -9.09
C LEU A 27 5.93 -8.95 -8.42
N ASN A 28 6.01 -10.20 -8.89
CA ASN A 28 5.28 -11.31 -8.28
C ASN A 28 5.72 -11.54 -6.82
N GLN A 29 7.02 -11.41 -6.52
CA GLN A 29 7.52 -11.48 -5.15
C GLN A 29 6.98 -10.35 -4.28
N SER A 30 6.98 -9.11 -4.79
CA SER A 30 6.39 -7.97 -4.08
C SER A 30 4.90 -8.14 -3.86
N PHE A 31 4.17 -8.68 -4.84
CA PHE A 31 2.74 -8.96 -4.71
C PHE A 31 2.46 -10.00 -3.64
N GLN A 32 3.23 -11.09 -3.60
CA GLN A 32 3.12 -12.08 -2.54
C GLN A 32 3.36 -11.43 -1.16
N GLN A 33 4.44 -10.66 -1.02
CA GLN A 33 4.76 -10.00 0.24
C GLN A 33 3.69 -8.99 0.68
N LEU A 34 3.20 -8.15 -0.24
CA LEU A 34 2.13 -7.19 0.02
C LEU A 34 0.79 -7.85 0.39
N GLN A 35 0.54 -9.06 -0.12
CA GLN A 35 -0.67 -9.81 0.22
C GLN A 35 -0.60 -10.43 1.62
N PHE A 36 0.57 -10.90 2.05
CA PHE A 36 0.76 -11.45 3.39
C PHE A 36 0.89 -10.36 4.47
N GLU A 37 1.56 -9.26 4.14
CA GLU A 37 1.72 -8.10 5.01
C GLU A 37 0.70 -7.03 4.60
N LEU A 38 -0.58 -7.22 4.97
CA LEU A 38 -1.62 -6.16 4.85
C LEU A 38 -1.34 -4.93 5.76
N ALA A 39 -0.25 -4.98 6.53
CA ALA A 39 0.34 -3.85 7.24
C ALA A 39 1.15 -2.95 6.29
N LEU A 40 1.62 -1.81 6.78
CA LEU A 40 2.52 -0.95 6.00
C LEU A 40 3.69 -1.79 5.47
N PRO A 41 3.94 -1.80 4.15
CA PRO A 41 4.96 -2.65 3.57
C PRO A 41 6.30 -2.36 4.24
N ASN A 42 6.96 -3.42 4.69
CA ASN A 42 8.32 -3.25 5.18
C ASN A 42 9.19 -2.61 4.09
N PHE A 43 10.26 -1.92 4.50
CA PHE A 43 11.13 -1.19 3.56
C PHE A 43 11.67 -2.09 2.43
N GLY A 44 11.90 -3.38 2.71
CA GLY A 44 12.32 -4.36 1.71
C GLY A 44 11.25 -4.64 0.65
N THR A 45 9.99 -4.78 1.03
CA THR A 45 8.84 -4.98 0.13
C THR A 45 8.61 -3.75 -0.76
N LEU A 46 8.70 -2.55 -0.20
CA LEU A 46 8.64 -1.31 -0.97
C LEU A 46 9.79 -1.23 -1.99
N TRP A 47 11.01 -1.57 -1.57
CA TRP A 47 12.18 -1.55 -2.43
C TRP A 47 12.11 -2.60 -3.55
N SER A 48 11.65 -3.82 -3.26
CA SER A 48 11.44 -4.87 -4.27
C SER A 48 10.41 -4.42 -5.30
N PHE A 49 9.35 -3.75 -4.86
CA PHE A 49 8.32 -3.19 -5.74
C PHE A 49 8.89 -2.09 -6.64
N ILE A 50 9.64 -1.14 -6.09
CA ILE A 50 10.31 -0.08 -6.86
C ILE A 50 11.31 -0.67 -7.86
N ALA A 51 12.10 -1.67 -7.44
CA ALA A 51 13.04 -2.36 -8.30
C ALA A 51 12.33 -3.08 -9.45
N SER A 52 11.19 -3.73 -9.19
CA SER A 52 10.38 -4.39 -10.20
C SER A 52 9.92 -3.39 -11.28
N LEU A 53 9.39 -2.24 -10.86
CA LEU A 53 8.96 -1.17 -11.75
C LEU A 53 10.14 -0.67 -12.59
N LEU A 54 11.28 -0.44 -11.96
CA LEU A 54 12.50 -0.03 -12.66
C LEU A 54 12.87 -1.03 -13.75
N PHE A 55 12.94 -2.33 -13.46
CA PHE A 55 13.26 -3.37 -14.45
C PHE A 55 12.24 -3.43 -15.59
N LEU A 56 10.94 -3.30 -15.28
CA LEU A 56 9.89 -3.25 -16.29
C LEU A 56 10.07 -2.05 -17.24
N PHE A 57 10.40 -0.88 -16.69
CA PHE A 57 10.69 0.32 -17.49
C PHE A 57 11.98 0.20 -18.29
N LEU A 58 13.03 -0.44 -17.76
CA LEU A 58 14.24 -0.77 -18.53
C LEU A 58 13.91 -1.69 -19.71
N GLY A 59 13.01 -2.65 -19.53
CA GLY A 59 12.50 -3.50 -20.60
C GLY A 59 11.78 -2.71 -21.69
N ILE A 60 10.89 -1.78 -21.30
CA ILE A 60 10.20 -0.88 -22.24
C ILE A 60 11.20 0.02 -22.99
N ALA A 61 12.19 0.59 -22.31
CA ALA A 61 13.24 1.38 -22.97
C ALA A 61 14.03 0.55 -23.98
N SER A 62 14.43 -0.66 -23.60
CA SER A 62 15.16 -1.60 -24.48
C SER A 62 14.35 -1.94 -25.72
N TYR A 63 13.05 -2.22 -25.53
CA TYR A 63 12.12 -2.47 -26.61
C TYR A 63 11.96 -1.24 -27.53
N GLY A 64 11.87 -0.04 -26.96
CA GLY A 64 11.79 1.21 -27.72
C GLY A 64 13.03 1.48 -28.58
N VAL A 65 14.22 1.25 -28.03
CA VAL A 65 15.49 1.34 -28.78
C VAL A 65 15.52 0.33 -29.92
N LEU A 66 15.12 -0.92 -29.66
CA LEU A 66 15.03 -1.95 -30.69
C LEU A 66 14.05 -1.55 -31.80
N ALA A 67 12.85 -1.08 -31.44
CA ALA A 67 11.86 -0.61 -32.40
C ALA A 67 12.41 0.55 -33.24
N ALA A 68 13.09 1.52 -32.64
CA ALA A 68 13.70 2.63 -33.38
C ALA A 68 14.76 2.16 -34.40
N LEU A 69 15.52 1.12 -34.08
CA LEU A 69 16.60 0.61 -34.92
C LEU A 69 16.13 -0.37 -36.01
N GLU A 70 14.95 -0.99 -35.85
CA GLU A 70 14.49 -2.01 -36.79
C GLU A 70 13.76 -1.42 -38.00
N PRO A 71 14.28 -1.55 -39.24
CA PRO A 71 13.68 -0.94 -40.42
C PRO A 71 12.35 -1.57 -40.87
N LYS A 72 12.15 -2.87 -40.64
CA LYS A 72 11.03 -3.65 -41.22
C LYS A 72 9.95 -4.07 -40.22
N PHE A 73 10.02 -3.62 -38.96
CA PHE A 73 9.00 -3.80 -37.93
C PHE A 73 8.64 -5.24 -37.53
N ARG A 74 9.28 -6.27 -38.09
CA ARG A 74 8.88 -7.67 -37.91
C ARG A 74 9.24 -8.20 -36.52
N ILE A 75 10.46 -7.93 -36.06
CA ILE A 75 11.00 -8.41 -34.78
C ILE A 75 10.30 -7.69 -33.62
N SER A 76 10.14 -6.37 -33.72
CA SER A 76 9.44 -5.56 -32.72
C SER A 76 7.95 -5.91 -32.61
N GLN A 77 7.25 -6.21 -33.71
CA GLN A 77 5.90 -6.77 -33.67
C GLN A 77 5.85 -8.16 -33.02
N ALA A 78 6.74 -9.07 -33.42
CA ALA A 78 6.78 -10.40 -32.83
C ALA A 78 6.99 -10.31 -31.30
N LEU A 79 7.88 -9.42 -30.86
CA LEU A 79 8.11 -9.15 -29.45
C LEU A 79 6.92 -8.51 -28.73
N SER A 80 6.09 -7.68 -29.38
CA SER A 80 4.88 -7.16 -28.70
C SER A 80 3.89 -8.25 -28.33
N TYR A 81 3.98 -9.44 -28.94
CA TYR A 81 3.19 -10.61 -28.56
C TYR A 81 3.92 -11.53 -27.57
N ILE A 82 5.25 -11.67 -27.70
CA ILE A 82 6.06 -12.52 -26.82
C ILE A 82 6.23 -11.90 -25.43
N LEU A 83 6.47 -10.59 -25.33
CA LEU A 83 6.75 -9.92 -24.05
C LEU A 83 5.57 -10.04 -23.06
N PRO A 84 4.31 -9.80 -23.44
CA PRO A 84 3.17 -10.05 -22.56
C PRO A 84 2.97 -11.52 -22.20
N PHE A 85 3.42 -12.47 -23.03
CA PHE A 85 3.36 -13.89 -22.67
C PHE A 85 4.27 -14.21 -21.48
N THR A 86 5.41 -13.53 -21.33
CA THR A 86 6.30 -13.74 -20.18
C THR A 86 5.62 -13.40 -18.85
N MET A 87 4.75 -12.39 -18.85
CA MET A 87 3.92 -12.03 -17.71
C MET A 87 2.96 -13.16 -17.32
N LEU A 88 2.30 -13.81 -18.29
CA LEU A 88 1.39 -14.94 -18.03
C LEU A 88 2.13 -16.13 -17.40
N VAL A 89 3.36 -16.39 -17.86
CA VAL A 89 4.20 -17.46 -17.30
C VAL A 89 4.56 -17.17 -15.84
N VAL A 90 4.86 -15.91 -15.50
CA VAL A 90 5.31 -15.55 -14.15
C VAL A 90 4.16 -15.32 -13.15
N LEU A 91 3.10 -14.64 -13.57
CA LEU A 91 1.95 -14.32 -12.71
C LEU A 91 0.88 -15.41 -12.69
N GLY A 92 0.97 -16.38 -13.60
CA GLY A 92 -0.02 -17.44 -13.77
C GLY A 92 -1.13 -17.07 -14.76
N PHE A 93 -1.80 -18.12 -15.26
CA PHE A 93 -2.89 -18.01 -16.22
C PHE A 93 -4.23 -17.83 -15.48
N ASN A 94 -4.68 -16.59 -15.35
CA ASN A 94 -6.04 -16.27 -14.89
C ASN A 94 -6.67 -15.22 -15.83
N VAL A 95 -7.99 -15.06 -15.78
CA VAL A 95 -8.70 -14.18 -16.73
C VAL A 95 -8.20 -12.74 -16.67
N TYR A 96 -7.83 -12.25 -15.48
CA TYR A 96 -7.33 -10.89 -15.27
C TYR A 96 -5.91 -10.69 -15.81
N THR A 97 -5.00 -11.64 -15.59
CA THR A 97 -3.64 -11.60 -16.16
C THR A 97 -3.68 -11.72 -17.67
N MET A 98 -4.63 -12.48 -18.23
CA MET A 98 -4.88 -12.54 -19.68
C MET A 98 -5.34 -11.18 -20.23
N ILE A 99 -6.32 -10.53 -19.59
CA ILE A 99 -6.77 -9.19 -19.97
C ILE A 99 -5.60 -8.20 -19.89
N GLY A 100 -4.84 -8.23 -18.80
CA GLY A 100 -3.63 -7.42 -18.63
C GLY A 100 -2.61 -7.66 -19.74
N ALA A 101 -2.31 -8.92 -20.07
CA ALA A 101 -1.38 -9.26 -21.15
C ALA A 101 -1.84 -8.75 -22.52
N VAL A 102 -3.15 -8.81 -22.83
CA VAL A 102 -3.70 -8.25 -24.07
C VAL A 102 -3.55 -6.73 -24.10
N LEU A 103 -3.88 -6.03 -23.02
CA LEU A 103 -3.71 -4.57 -22.92
C LEU A 103 -2.24 -4.16 -23.06
N PHE A 104 -1.34 -4.93 -22.45
CA PHE A 104 0.09 -4.71 -22.58
C PHE A 104 0.59 -4.95 -24.01
N ALA A 105 0.10 -6.01 -24.68
CA ALA A 105 0.42 -6.27 -26.09
C ALA A 105 0.01 -5.11 -27.00
N ILE A 106 -1.22 -4.62 -26.83
CA ILE A 106 -1.74 -3.47 -27.56
C ILE A 106 -0.89 -2.23 -27.29
N GLY A 107 -0.53 -1.97 -26.03
CA GLY A 107 0.33 -0.85 -25.64
C GLY A 107 1.71 -0.89 -26.30
N LEU A 108 2.37 -2.06 -26.31
CA LEU A 108 3.66 -2.25 -26.97
C LEU A 108 3.56 -2.14 -28.50
N MET A 109 2.49 -2.68 -29.10
CA MET A 109 2.23 -2.55 -30.53
C MET A 109 2.03 -1.08 -30.94
N GLN A 110 1.21 -0.34 -30.20
CA GLN A 110 0.98 1.09 -30.44
C GLN A 110 2.27 1.91 -30.22
N PHE A 111 3.03 1.60 -29.18
CA PHE A 111 4.32 2.23 -28.94
C PHE A 111 5.27 2.05 -30.12
N SER A 112 5.41 0.82 -30.59
CA SER A 112 6.34 0.50 -31.66
C SER A 112 5.89 1.07 -33.01
N LEU A 113 4.57 1.09 -33.30
CA LEU A 113 4.01 1.80 -34.47
C LEU A 113 4.36 3.28 -34.47
N LYS A 114 4.13 3.99 -33.35
CA LYS A 114 4.43 5.43 -33.22
C LYS A 114 5.92 5.73 -33.36
N VAL A 115 6.78 4.87 -32.81
CA VAL A 115 8.24 5.01 -32.96
C VAL A 115 8.66 4.89 -34.42
N GLN A 116 8.03 3.98 -35.19
CA GLN A 116 8.31 3.78 -36.61
C GLN A 116 7.82 4.95 -37.47
N GLU A 117 6.59 5.43 -37.22
CA GLU A 117 6.00 6.59 -37.87
C GLU A 117 6.92 7.81 -37.73
N GLU A 118 7.26 8.15 -36.49
CA GLU A 118 8.15 9.27 -36.16
C GLU A 118 9.55 9.11 -36.77
N ARG A 119 10.06 7.87 -36.88
CA ARG A 119 11.34 7.61 -37.55
C ARG A 119 11.24 7.85 -39.06
N ASN A 120 10.15 7.43 -39.70
CA ASN A 120 9.99 7.53 -41.14
C ASN A 120 9.74 8.99 -41.58
N GLU A 121 9.09 9.79 -40.75
CA GLU A 121 8.82 11.21 -41.01
C GLU A 121 10.05 12.11 -40.80
N ARG A 122 10.97 11.73 -39.90
CA ARG A 122 12.12 12.57 -39.56
C ARG A 122 13.36 12.29 -40.41
N LEU A 123 14.01 13.38 -40.81
CA LEU A 123 15.33 13.36 -41.44
C LEU A 123 16.47 13.09 -40.44
N LYS A 124 16.30 13.46 -39.16
CA LYS A 124 17.33 13.32 -38.11
C LYS A 124 16.91 12.31 -37.06
N VAL A 125 17.75 11.30 -36.86
CA VAL A 125 17.58 10.27 -35.83
C VAL A 125 17.76 10.89 -34.45
N SER A 126 16.73 10.81 -33.60
CA SER A 126 16.78 11.28 -32.21
C SER A 126 16.02 10.34 -31.30
N ILE A 127 16.76 9.52 -30.55
CA ILE A 127 16.15 8.51 -29.66
C ILE A 127 15.23 9.13 -28.61
N ASN A 128 15.61 10.29 -28.07
CA ASN A 128 14.79 11.00 -27.07
C ASN A 128 13.43 11.41 -27.65
N LYS A 129 13.39 11.83 -28.91
CA LYS A 129 12.12 12.17 -29.59
C LYS A 129 11.28 10.91 -29.82
N TYR A 130 11.89 9.85 -30.35
CA TYR A 130 11.21 8.57 -30.60
C TYR A 130 10.56 8.01 -29.33
N MET A 131 11.30 8.01 -28.22
CA MET A 131 10.77 7.56 -26.95
C MET A 131 9.59 8.41 -26.49
N ARG A 132 9.62 9.74 -26.65
CA ARG A 132 8.56 10.63 -26.16
C ARG A 132 7.17 10.33 -26.75
N TYR A 133 7.06 9.95 -28.03
CA TYR A 133 5.77 9.85 -28.72
C TYR A 133 4.94 8.60 -28.40
N GLY A 134 5.55 7.52 -27.92
CA GLY A 134 4.81 6.32 -27.57
C GLY A 134 5.14 5.71 -26.20
N LEU A 135 6.17 6.23 -25.49
CA LEU A 135 6.50 5.76 -24.15
C LEU A 135 5.33 5.96 -23.17
N GLY A 136 4.59 7.08 -23.27
CA GLY A 136 3.43 7.31 -22.41
C GLY A 136 2.37 6.20 -22.52
N LEU A 137 2.10 5.71 -23.73
CA LEU A 137 1.17 4.60 -23.95
C LEU A 137 1.71 3.29 -23.40
N ALA A 138 2.99 3.00 -23.61
CA ALA A 138 3.62 1.79 -23.05
C ALA A 138 3.57 1.82 -21.51
N ILE A 139 3.93 2.95 -20.89
CA ILE A 139 3.86 3.14 -19.44
C ILE A 139 2.42 2.96 -18.94
N SER A 140 1.44 3.66 -19.51
CA SER A 140 0.05 3.50 -19.07
C SER A 140 -0.46 2.07 -19.26
N SER A 141 -0.09 1.39 -20.34
CA SER A 141 -0.49 -0.01 -20.56
C SER A 141 0.11 -0.96 -19.53
N ILE A 142 1.39 -0.79 -19.15
CA ILE A 142 2.01 -1.64 -18.15
C ILE A 142 1.47 -1.35 -16.75
N LEU A 143 1.23 -0.09 -16.40
CA LEU A 143 0.65 0.28 -15.11
C LEU A 143 -0.78 -0.25 -14.96
N LEU A 144 -1.58 -0.15 -16.02
CA LEU A 144 -2.92 -0.72 -16.06
C LEU A 144 -2.86 -2.25 -15.92
N THR A 145 -1.91 -2.89 -16.59
CA THR A 145 -1.66 -4.33 -16.51
C THR A 145 -1.29 -4.77 -15.11
N ILE A 146 -0.35 -4.07 -14.46
CA ILE A 146 0.05 -4.30 -13.07
C ILE A 146 -1.17 -4.17 -12.15
N SER A 147 -1.99 -3.14 -12.35
CA SER A 147 -3.16 -2.88 -11.49
C SER A 147 -4.23 -3.97 -11.61
N ILE A 148 -4.57 -4.36 -12.85
CA ILE A 148 -5.51 -5.46 -13.11
C ILE A 148 -4.95 -6.79 -12.58
N SER A 149 -3.64 -7.02 -12.72
CA SER A 149 -3.03 -8.28 -12.33
C SER A 149 -2.87 -8.41 -10.82
N PHE A 150 -2.49 -7.33 -10.13
CA PHE A 150 -2.46 -7.27 -8.67
C PHE A 150 -3.81 -7.68 -8.10
N TYR A 151 -4.87 -7.08 -8.65
CA TYR A 151 -6.24 -7.43 -8.31
C TYR A 151 -6.56 -8.89 -8.64
N GLY A 152 -6.32 -9.31 -9.87
CA GLY A 152 -6.61 -10.68 -10.30
C GLY A 152 -5.89 -11.74 -9.50
N THR A 153 -4.67 -11.46 -9.03
CA THR A 153 -3.93 -12.35 -8.12
C THR A 153 -4.49 -12.35 -6.71
N ALA A 154 -5.07 -11.25 -6.22
CA ALA A 154 -5.78 -11.22 -4.95
C ALA A 154 -7.09 -12.04 -5.05
N VAL A 155 -7.82 -11.89 -6.17
CA VAL A 155 -9.01 -12.71 -6.49
C VAL A 155 -8.68 -14.20 -6.55
N ALA A 156 -7.72 -14.56 -7.39
CA ALA A 156 -7.45 -15.95 -7.75
C ALA A 156 -6.78 -16.78 -6.64
N ARG A 157 -6.17 -16.17 -5.61
CA ARG A 157 -5.41 -16.89 -4.58
C ARG A 157 -6.19 -17.27 -3.32
N GLY A 158 -7.50 -16.99 -3.24
CA GLY A 158 -8.31 -17.42 -2.09
C GLY A 158 -9.26 -16.37 -1.53
N THR A 159 -9.61 -15.33 -2.28
CA THR A 159 -10.75 -14.45 -1.94
C THR A 159 -12.06 -14.98 -2.53
N GLU A 160 -12.19 -16.29 -2.78
CA GLU A 160 -13.53 -16.88 -2.80
C GLU A 160 -14.18 -16.75 -1.39
N ASP A 161 -13.37 -16.69 -0.32
CA ASP A 161 -13.85 -16.51 1.07
C ASP A 161 -13.50 -15.16 1.72
N MET A 162 -12.44 -14.46 1.30
CA MET A 162 -12.10 -13.14 1.87
C MET A 162 -12.95 -12.05 1.23
N ASP A 163 -13.83 -11.42 2.02
CA ASP A 163 -14.65 -10.30 1.58
C ASP A 163 -13.72 -9.11 1.23
N PRO A 164 -13.89 -8.43 0.08
CA PRO A 164 -13.19 -7.18 -0.20
C PRO A 164 -13.30 -6.15 0.93
N ILE A 165 -14.38 -6.21 1.71
CA ILE A 165 -14.58 -5.38 2.89
C ILE A 165 -13.62 -5.77 4.02
N ASP A 166 -13.36 -7.05 4.26
CA ASP A 166 -12.38 -7.51 5.26
C ASP A 166 -10.96 -7.00 4.95
N VAL A 167 -10.60 -6.94 3.66
CA VAL A 167 -9.30 -6.38 3.24
C VAL A 167 -9.25 -4.89 3.53
N LEU A 168 -10.34 -4.15 3.26
CA LEU A 168 -10.44 -2.73 3.55
C LEU A 168 -10.43 -2.46 5.06
N SER A 169 -11.18 -3.25 5.85
CA SER A 169 -11.26 -3.11 7.30
C SER A 169 -9.91 -3.37 7.94
N ARG A 170 -9.15 -4.38 7.48
CA ARG A 170 -7.80 -4.63 7.97
C ARG A 170 -6.81 -3.52 7.61
N VAL A 171 -6.86 -2.97 6.39
CA VAL A 171 -6.00 -1.85 6.01
C VAL A 171 -6.36 -0.59 6.81
N ALA A 172 -7.66 -0.35 7.02
CA ALA A 172 -8.15 0.75 7.84
C ALA A 172 -7.78 0.57 9.32
N SER A 173 -7.91 -0.63 9.87
CA SER A 173 -7.60 -0.94 11.27
C SER A 173 -6.11 -0.75 11.53
N ASN A 174 -5.23 -1.15 10.61
CA ASN A 174 -3.81 -0.85 10.68
C ASN A 174 -3.52 0.66 10.73
N GLY A 175 -4.24 1.46 9.93
CA GLY A 175 -4.13 2.92 9.96
C GLY A 175 -4.61 3.53 11.28
N VAL A 176 -5.74 3.05 11.82
CA VAL A 176 -6.27 3.47 13.12
C VAL A 176 -5.33 3.07 14.25
N ASN A 177 -4.86 1.82 14.27
CA ASN A 177 -3.90 1.31 15.26
C ASN A 177 -2.61 2.15 15.26
N GLN A 178 -2.09 2.51 14.09
CA GLN A 178 -0.92 3.39 14.00
C GLN A 178 -1.20 4.79 14.54
N ALA A 179 -2.38 5.36 14.24
CA ALA A 179 -2.78 6.65 14.79
C ALA A 179 -2.91 6.60 16.32
N LEU A 180 -3.47 5.51 16.87
CA LEU A 180 -3.58 5.28 18.31
C LEU A 180 -2.20 5.12 18.96
N THR A 181 -1.25 4.39 18.35
CA THR A 181 0.14 4.32 18.86
C THR A 181 0.79 5.69 18.96
N ILE A 182 0.46 6.64 18.08
CA ILE A 182 1.00 8.00 18.11
C ILE A 182 0.27 8.88 19.13
N GLN A 183 -1.05 8.74 19.25
CA GLN A 183 -1.90 9.64 20.05
C GLN A 183 -2.07 9.19 21.50
N VAL A 184 -1.94 7.89 21.79
CA VAL A 184 -2.16 7.28 23.09
C VAL A 184 -0.85 6.61 23.53
N PRO A 185 -0.04 7.27 24.38
CA PRO A 185 1.21 6.71 24.87
C PRO A 185 0.99 5.36 25.57
N GLY A 186 1.73 4.32 25.16
CA GLY A 186 1.59 2.98 25.74
C GLY A 186 0.55 2.08 25.06
N TYR A 187 -0.14 2.56 24.01
CA TYR A 187 -1.04 1.73 23.22
C TYR A 187 -0.29 0.61 22.48
N ASP A 188 -0.77 -0.63 22.63
CA ASP A 188 -0.36 -1.80 21.86
C ASP A 188 -1.63 -2.47 21.28
N PRO A 189 -1.72 -2.74 19.97
CA PRO A 189 -2.89 -3.40 19.39
C PRO A 189 -3.16 -4.80 19.95
N ASN A 190 -2.19 -5.43 20.62
CA ASN A 190 -2.34 -6.74 21.26
C ASN A 190 -2.75 -6.65 22.74
N MET A 191 -2.84 -5.46 23.33
CA MET A 191 -3.36 -5.30 24.68
C MET A 191 -4.86 -5.59 24.72
N SER A 192 -5.35 -6.07 25.85
CA SER A 192 -6.78 -6.36 26.02
C SER A 192 -7.60 -5.07 25.99
N LEU A 193 -8.87 -5.18 25.62
CA LEU A 193 -9.78 -4.05 25.58
C LEU A 193 -9.90 -3.35 26.95
N ASP A 194 -9.93 -4.13 28.04
CA ASP A 194 -9.98 -3.60 29.41
C ASP A 194 -8.70 -2.82 29.77
N GLU A 195 -7.52 -3.34 29.41
CA GLU A 195 -6.25 -2.62 29.59
C GLU A 195 -6.22 -1.32 28.79
N PHE A 196 -6.75 -1.33 27.56
CA PHE A 196 -6.84 -0.13 26.74
C PHE A 196 -7.77 0.92 27.35
N MET A 197 -8.93 0.50 27.87
CA MET A 197 -9.86 1.40 28.54
C MET A 197 -9.23 2.01 29.80
N LEU A 198 -8.53 1.20 30.61
CA LEU A 198 -7.75 1.70 31.76
C LEU A 198 -6.70 2.74 31.32
N LEU A 199 -6.00 2.48 30.22
CA LEU A 199 -5.01 3.41 29.66
C LEU A 199 -5.65 4.76 29.28
N LEU A 200 -6.83 4.73 28.64
CA LEU A 200 -7.57 5.95 28.29
C LEU A 200 -8.04 6.72 29.53
N PHE A 201 -8.50 6.02 30.58
CA PHE A 201 -8.86 6.64 31.85
C PHE A 201 -7.66 7.31 32.52
N ALA A 202 -6.53 6.60 32.63
CA ALA A 202 -5.30 7.13 33.21
C ALA A 202 -4.80 8.39 32.46
N THR A 203 -4.84 8.35 31.13
CA THR A 203 -4.44 9.49 30.28
C THR A 203 -5.33 10.71 30.51
N LYS A 204 -6.65 10.54 30.70
CA LYS A 204 -7.56 11.66 31.00
C LYS A 204 -7.29 12.29 32.36
N VAL A 205 -6.99 11.47 33.38
CA VAL A 205 -6.69 11.96 34.73
C VAL A 205 -5.40 12.79 34.74
N GLU A 206 -4.35 12.33 34.03
CA GLU A 206 -3.08 13.08 33.92
C GLU A 206 -3.27 14.44 33.24
N VAL A 207 -4.06 14.50 32.17
CA VAL A 207 -4.36 15.75 31.46
C VAL A 207 -5.20 16.71 32.31
N ALA A 208 -6.15 16.20 33.09
CA ALA A 208 -6.96 17.01 33.99
C ALA A 208 -6.11 17.63 35.11
N GLY A 209 -5.25 16.83 35.77
CA GLY A 209 -4.34 17.32 36.81
C GLY A 209 -3.28 18.31 36.29
N ALA A 210 -2.78 18.10 35.07
CA ALA A 210 -1.83 19.01 34.43
C ALA A 210 -2.46 20.34 33.98
N ALA A 211 -3.76 20.34 33.65
CA ALA A 211 -4.48 21.56 33.28
C ALA A 211 -4.79 22.46 34.49
N GLU A 212 -4.90 21.87 35.68
CA GLU A 212 -5.20 22.59 36.92
C GLU A 212 -3.95 23.15 37.61
N ASN A 213 -2.81 22.48 37.49
CA ASN A 213 -1.52 22.93 38.02
C ASN A 213 -0.53 23.27 36.91
N ASN A 214 -0.57 24.53 36.49
CA ASN A 214 0.29 25.09 35.44
C ASN A 214 1.74 25.33 35.91
N ASP A 215 2.39 24.30 36.47
CA ASP A 215 3.83 24.30 36.78
C ASP A 215 4.40 22.89 36.54
N TYR A 216 4.89 22.65 35.32
CA TYR A 216 5.35 21.34 34.86
C TYR A 216 6.61 20.87 35.59
N ARG A 217 6.57 19.64 36.13
CA ARG A 217 7.72 18.72 36.13
C ARG A 217 7.28 17.26 36.04
N SER A 218 7.37 16.73 34.83
CA SER A 218 7.16 15.33 34.46
C SER A 218 8.34 14.46 34.91
N GLU A 219 8.24 13.84 36.09
CA GLU A 219 9.03 12.67 36.48
C GLU A 219 8.13 11.75 37.33
N ALA A 220 7.41 10.81 36.70
CA ALA A 220 7.06 9.49 37.26
C ALA A 220 6.08 8.73 36.36
N PHE A 221 6.60 8.01 35.36
CA PHE A 221 5.93 6.77 34.94
C PHE A 221 6.16 5.74 36.06
N PHE A 222 5.10 5.23 36.68
CA PHE A 222 5.05 4.26 37.81
C PHE A 222 5.15 4.79 39.26
N GLY A 223 4.71 6.02 39.52
CA GLY A 223 4.63 6.56 40.88
C GLY A 223 3.31 7.26 41.20
N VAL A 224 2.17 6.75 40.72
CA VAL A 224 0.87 7.32 41.10
C VAL A 224 0.66 7.06 42.59
N ASN A 225 0.77 8.12 43.38
CA ASN A 225 0.49 8.09 44.81
C ASN A 225 -1.04 8.03 44.96
N VAL A 226 -1.55 6.95 45.56
CA VAL A 226 -3.00 6.70 45.70
C VAL A 226 -3.72 7.86 46.43
N SER A 227 -2.99 8.66 47.23
CA SER A 227 -3.51 9.89 47.84
C SER A 227 -4.03 10.92 46.85
N ASP A 228 -3.46 10.98 45.65
CA ASP A 228 -3.79 11.99 44.64
C ASP A 228 -4.99 11.55 43.79
N LEU A 229 -5.30 10.24 43.75
CA LEU A 229 -6.56 9.70 43.21
C LEU A 229 -7.74 9.84 44.18
N VAL A 230 -7.48 10.04 45.47
CA VAL A 230 -8.52 10.23 46.50
C VAL A 230 -8.86 11.71 46.71
N GLY A 231 -7.95 12.63 46.35
CA GLY A 231 -8.14 14.08 46.51
C GLY A 231 -9.21 14.68 45.58
N ASP A 232 -9.31 14.18 44.35
CA ASP A 232 -10.20 14.75 43.31
C ASP A 232 -11.44 13.89 43.01
N ALA A 233 -11.77 12.94 43.88
CA ALA A 233 -13.04 12.20 43.83
C ALA A 233 -14.21 13.08 44.36
N GLU A 234 -14.35 14.32 43.88
CA GLU A 234 -15.46 15.24 44.19
C GLU A 234 -16.82 14.79 43.61
N GLY A 235 -16.93 13.55 43.09
CA GLY A 235 -18.14 13.03 42.45
C GLY A 235 -18.72 11.74 43.05
N VAL A 236 -18.05 11.07 43.98
CA VAL A 236 -18.60 9.86 44.62
C VAL A 236 -19.17 10.26 45.97
N SER A 237 -20.49 10.39 46.05
CA SER A 237 -21.13 10.73 47.33
C SER A 237 -20.93 9.57 48.31
N ILE A 238 -20.76 9.85 49.60
CA ILE A 238 -20.71 8.81 50.65
C ILE A 238 -21.98 7.94 50.61
N GLU A 239 -23.09 8.48 50.08
CA GLU A 239 -24.36 7.79 49.88
C GLU A 239 -24.28 6.69 48.82
N ASP A 240 -23.47 6.85 47.77
CA ASP A 240 -23.21 5.81 46.76
C ASP A 240 -22.37 4.66 47.32
N LEU A 241 -21.56 4.92 48.36
CA LEU A 241 -20.73 3.92 49.04
C LEU A 241 -21.47 3.19 50.18
N GLN A 242 -22.59 3.71 50.68
CA GLN A 242 -23.35 3.08 51.78
C GLN A 242 -23.84 1.66 51.46
N GLY A 243 -24.01 1.32 50.18
CA GLY A 243 -24.37 -0.04 49.73
C GLY A 243 -23.19 -1.02 49.68
N LEU A 244 -21.95 -0.53 49.71
CA LEU A 244 -20.72 -1.33 49.59
C LEU A 244 -19.98 -1.52 50.92
N LEU A 245 -20.42 -0.85 52.00
CA LEU A 245 -19.81 -0.97 53.32
C LEU A 245 -20.21 -2.30 54.00
N PRO A 246 -19.24 -3.12 54.46
CA PRO A 246 -19.51 -4.26 55.31
C PRO A 246 -20.24 -3.82 56.59
N PRO A 247 -21.20 -4.62 57.10
CA PRO A 247 -21.98 -4.27 58.28
C PRO A 247 -21.12 -4.09 59.54
N ASP A 248 -19.88 -4.57 59.54
CA ASP A 248 -18.91 -4.46 60.62
C ASP A 248 -17.75 -3.48 60.32
N PHE A 249 -17.82 -2.70 59.24
CA PHE A 249 -16.79 -1.74 58.83
C PHE A 249 -16.33 -0.84 59.97
N GLU A 250 -17.26 -0.22 60.72
CA GLU A 250 -16.92 0.64 61.86
C GLU A 250 -16.19 -0.10 62.99
N GLN A 251 -16.46 -1.41 63.18
CA GLN A 251 -15.79 -2.22 64.19
C GLN A 251 -14.41 -2.65 63.74
N GLN A 252 -14.22 -2.94 62.45
CA GLN A 252 -12.93 -3.30 61.88
C GLN A 252 -11.99 -2.08 61.84
N VAL A 253 -12.47 -0.91 61.43
CA VAL A 253 -11.71 0.36 61.45
C VAL A 253 -11.23 0.74 62.85
N LYS A 254 -12.05 0.49 63.89
CA LYS A 254 -11.65 0.74 65.28
C LYS A 254 -10.60 -0.25 65.81
N LYS A 255 -10.58 -1.46 65.28
CA LYS A 255 -9.62 -2.51 65.68
C LYS A 255 -8.29 -2.39 64.95
N ASP A 256 -8.34 -1.97 63.70
CA ASP A 256 -7.18 -1.86 62.82
C ASP A 256 -7.31 -0.63 61.90
N PRO A 257 -6.57 0.45 62.16
CA PRO A 257 -6.56 1.62 61.28
C PRO A 257 -6.03 1.34 59.87
N GLU A 258 -5.21 0.29 59.67
CA GLU A 258 -4.71 -0.08 58.33
C GLU A 258 -5.82 -0.70 57.45
N TYR A 259 -6.87 -1.25 58.07
CA TYR A 259 -8.06 -1.76 57.38
C TYR A 259 -8.74 -0.70 56.52
N ILE A 260 -8.68 0.60 56.90
CA ILE A 260 -9.21 1.68 56.07
C ILE A 260 -8.50 1.68 54.70
N THR A 261 -7.17 1.59 54.69
CA THR A 261 -6.37 1.63 53.47
C THR A 261 -6.63 0.42 52.60
N GLU A 262 -6.64 -0.80 53.17
CA GLU A 262 -6.94 -2.02 52.43
C GLU A 262 -8.36 -2.00 51.86
N PHE A 263 -9.33 -1.54 52.65
CA PHE A 263 -10.72 -1.42 52.24
C PHE A 263 -10.92 -0.38 51.14
N TYR A 264 -10.28 0.79 51.23
CA TYR A 264 -10.29 1.78 50.15
C TYR A 264 -9.66 1.24 48.88
N GLN A 265 -8.54 0.51 48.97
CA GLN A 265 -7.93 -0.15 47.81
C GLN A 265 -8.88 -1.18 47.19
N GLN A 266 -9.59 -1.96 48.01
CA GLN A 266 -10.57 -2.94 47.54
C GLN A 266 -11.79 -2.28 46.88
N ILE A 267 -12.37 -1.24 47.51
CA ILE A 267 -13.49 -0.48 46.92
C ILE A 267 -13.07 0.20 45.63
N GLN A 268 -11.89 0.83 45.59
CA GLN A 268 -11.41 1.46 44.37
C GLN A 268 -11.25 0.45 43.25
N HIS A 269 -10.73 -0.75 43.56
CA HIS A 269 -10.61 -1.83 42.60
C HIS A 269 -11.99 -2.28 42.08
N GLU A 270 -12.97 -2.47 42.96
CA GLU A 270 -14.33 -2.89 42.57
C GLU A 270 -15.10 -1.80 41.80
N LEU A 271 -14.97 -0.54 42.21
CA LEU A 271 -15.58 0.62 41.55
C LEU A 271 -14.96 0.81 40.16
N VAL A 272 -13.64 0.73 40.04
CA VAL A 272 -12.94 0.82 38.75
C VAL A 272 -13.37 -0.31 37.83
N ILE A 273 -13.45 -1.55 38.29
CA ILE A 273 -13.94 -2.68 37.47
C ILE A 273 -15.37 -2.43 37.00
N THR A 274 -16.25 -1.95 37.88
CA THR A 274 -17.66 -1.72 37.54
C THR A 274 -17.80 -0.58 36.52
N GLN A 275 -17.11 0.54 36.74
CA GLN A 275 -17.12 1.67 35.81
C GLN A 275 -16.48 1.30 34.47
N LEU A 276 -15.43 0.48 34.47
CA LEU A 276 -14.78 -0.01 33.27
C LEU A 276 -15.69 -0.92 32.47
N ALA A 277 -16.38 -1.86 33.12
CA ALA A 277 -17.37 -2.73 32.49
C ALA A 277 -18.49 -1.90 31.86
N GLU A 278 -19.05 -0.93 32.59
CA GLU A 278 -20.10 -0.05 32.06
C GLU A 278 -19.61 0.81 30.88
N ALA A 279 -18.39 1.33 30.94
CA ALA A 279 -17.79 2.11 29.87
C ALA A 279 -17.50 1.26 28.63
N ARG A 280 -17.03 0.03 28.81
CA ARG A 280 -16.84 -0.96 27.75
C ARG A 280 -18.18 -1.27 27.09
N ASP A 281 -19.20 -1.63 27.87
CA ASP A 281 -20.51 -2.00 27.33
C ASP A 281 -21.15 -0.85 26.53
N LYS A 282 -21.05 0.39 27.04
CA LYS A 282 -21.49 1.59 26.29
C LYS A 282 -20.72 1.81 24.99
N MET A 283 -19.41 1.57 25.00
CA MET A 283 -18.58 1.71 23.80
C MET A 283 -18.97 0.67 22.76
N LEU A 284 -19.10 -0.60 23.16
CA LEU A 284 -19.47 -1.71 22.28
C LEU A 284 -20.88 -1.52 21.70
N ASP A 285 -21.85 -1.11 22.52
CA ASP A 285 -23.21 -0.76 22.08
C ASP A 285 -23.21 0.40 21.06
N SER A 286 -22.37 1.41 21.28
CA SER A 286 -22.25 2.54 20.33
C SER A 286 -21.64 2.14 18.98
N LEU A 287 -20.83 1.08 18.97
CA LEU A 287 -20.19 0.55 17.77
C LEU A 287 -21.01 -0.57 17.13
N ASP A 288 -22.05 -1.07 17.83
CA ASP A 288 -22.91 -2.20 17.44
C ASP A 288 -22.09 -3.46 17.18
N ILE A 289 -21.16 -3.77 18.10
CA ILE A 289 -20.31 -4.97 18.07
C ILE A 289 -20.32 -5.68 19.42
N GLU A 290 -20.04 -6.98 19.42
CA GLU A 290 -19.88 -7.80 20.63
C GLU A 290 -18.40 -8.10 20.85
N ALA A 291 -17.85 -7.78 22.02
CA ALA A 291 -16.47 -8.12 22.37
C ALA A 291 -16.33 -8.33 23.88
N GLU A 292 -15.37 -9.17 24.29
CA GLU A 292 -15.01 -9.38 25.68
C GLU A 292 -13.89 -8.42 26.11
N GLY A 293 -13.81 -8.12 27.41
CA GLY A 293 -12.74 -7.27 27.96
C GLY A 293 -11.33 -7.83 27.74
N THR A 294 -11.21 -9.14 27.54
CA THR A 294 -9.96 -9.85 27.26
C THR A 294 -9.55 -9.83 25.79
N ASP A 295 -10.44 -9.41 24.88
CA ASP A 295 -10.14 -9.41 23.45
C ASP A 295 -9.09 -8.35 23.12
N PRO A 296 -8.15 -8.63 22.19
CA PRO A 296 -7.20 -7.64 21.74
C PRO A 296 -7.89 -6.40 21.17
N VAL A 297 -7.52 -5.21 21.62
CA VAL A 297 -8.12 -3.97 21.11
C VAL A 297 -7.99 -3.83 19.59
N GLY A 298 -6.90 -4.34 19.01
CA GLY A 298 -6.70 -4.37 17.56
C GLY A 298 -7.76 -5.17 16.80
N SER A 299 -8.24 -6.30 17.36
CA SER A 299 -9.31 -7.08 16.73
C SER A 299 -10.67 -6.41 16.91
N VAL A 300 -10.93 -5.79 18.07
CA VAL A 300 -12.15 -5.01 18.33
C VAL A 300 -12.27 -3.83 17.34
N VAL A 301 -11.15 -3.14 17.06
CA VAL A 301 -11.11 -2.07 16.05
C VAL A 301 -11.35 -2.62 14.64
N GLU A 302 -10.76 -3.77 14.27
CA GLU A 302 -11.00 -4.41 12.97
C GLU A 302 -12.48 -4.80 12.81
N GLU A 303 -13.10 -5.38 13.83
CA GLU A 303 -14.51 -5.77 13.84
C GLU A 303 -15.45 -4.57 13.74
N ALA A 304 -15.22 -3.52 14.54
CA ALA A 304 -15.97 -2.26 14.46
C ALA A 304 -15.91 -1.66 13.06
N LEU A 305 -14.72 -1.64 12.45
CA LEU A 305 -14.55 -1.15 11.08
C LEU A 305 -15.22 -2.06 10.06
N ASN A 306 -15.16 -3.37 10.25
CA ASN A 306 -15.79 -4.31 9.34
C ASN A 306 -17.30 -4.11 9.32
N TYR A 307 -17.93 -3.99 10.49
CA TYR A 307 -19.37 -3.74 10.61
C TYR A 307 -19.79 -2.44 9.92
N GLN A 308 -19.08 -1.34 10.19
CA GLN A 308 -19.37 -0.03 9.59
C GLN A 308 -19.14 -0.02 8.06
N LEU A 309 -18.05 -0.64 7.61
CA LEU A 309 -17.75 -0.75 6.18
C LEU A 309 -18.74 -1.67 5.48
N GLU A 310 -19.17 -2.76 6.09
CA GLU A 310 -20.18 -3.65 5.52
C GLU A 310 -21.52 -2.93 5.33
N GLY A 311 -22.00 -2.19 6.32
CA GLY A 311 -23.22 -1.39 6.19
C GLY A 311 -23.17 -0.38 5.04
N ILE A 312 -22.02 0.25 4.81
CA ILE A 312 -21.84 1.27 3.76
C ILE A 312 -21.59 0.65 2.38
N PHE A 313 -20.74 -0.38 2.32
CA PHE A 313 -20.18 -0.92 1.08
C PHE A 313 -20.79 -2.24 0.62
N ALA A 314 -21.64 -2.91 1.41
CA ALA A 314 -22.38 -4.10 0.99
C ALA A 314 -23.00 -4.00 -0.42
N PRO A 315 -23.76 -2.93 -0.78
CA PRO A 315 -24.35 -2.82 -2.12
C PRO A 315 -23.32 -2.60 -3.23
N PHE A 316 -22.08 -2.22 -2.87
CA PHE A 316 -20.99 -1.91 -3.79
C PHE A 316 -19.88 -2.97 -3.80
N LYS A 317 -20.02 -4.10 -3.09
CA LYS A 317 -19.00 -5.16 -3.00
C LYS A 317 -18.44 -5.56 -4.38
N TYR A 318 -19.28 -5.64 -5.41
CA TYR A 318 -18.86 -5.97 -6.78
C TYR A 318 -18.07 -4.86 -7.50
N VAL A 319 -18.18 -3.61 -7.05
CA VAL A 319 -17.58 -2.41 -7.67
C VAL A 319 -16.34 -1.91 -6.92
N ILE A 320 -16.21 -2.24 -5.63
CA ILE A 320 -14.99 -1.95 -4.84
C ILE A 320 -13.73 -2.41 -5.59
N PRO A 321 -13.66 -3.63 -6.13
CA PRO A 321 -12.42 -4.07 -6.73
C PRO A 321 -11.98 -3.32 -7.99
N PRO A 322 -12.83 -3.04 -9.00
CA PRO A 322 -12.42 -2.19 -10.11
C PRO A 322 -12.06 -0.77 -9.65
N ILE A 323 -12.70 -0.23 -8.60
CA ILE A 323 -12.31 1.06 -8.01
C ILE A 323 -10.92 0.99 -7.39
N LEU A 324 -10.57 -0.08 -6.67
CA LEU A 324 -9.25 -0.28 -6.09
C LEU A 324 -8.18 -0.41 -7.17
N ALA A 325 -8.43 -1.21 -8.23
CA ALA A 325 -7.52 -1.33 -9.35
C ALA A 325 -7.32 0.03 -10.06
N LEU A 326 -8.39 0.82 -10.21
CA LEU A 326 -8.31 2.15 -10.80
C LEU A 326 -7.54 3.13 -9.91
N THR A 327 -7.76 3.09 -8.60
CA THR A 327 -7.02 3.88 -7.61
C THR A 327 -5.52 3.54 -7.64
N LEU A 328 -5.18 2.25 -7.68
CA LEU A 328 -3.80 1.79 -7.82
C LEU A 328 -3.19 2.28 -9.14
N TYR A 329 -3.93 2.20 -10.25
CA TYR A 329 -3.48 2.74 -11.52
C TYR A 329 -3.16 4.23 -11.43
N PHE A 330 -4.03 5.04 -10.84
CA PHE A 330 -3.78 6.47 -10.68
C PHE A 330 -2.62 6.78 -9.74
N ALA A 331 -2.49 6.04 -8.63
CA ALA A 331 -1.36 6.16 -7.72
C ALA A 331 -0.03 5.85 -8.45
N LEU A 332 0.00 4.77 -9.24
CA LEU A 332 1.14 4.42 -10.07
C LEU A 332 1.38 5.41 -11.20
N GLN A 333 0.33 6.01 -11.76
CA GLN A 333 0.43 7.00 -12.85
C GLN A 333 1.12 8.28 -12.37
N ILE A 334 0.90 8.70 -11.11
CA ILE A 334 1.63 9.82 -10.49
C ILE A 334 3.14 9.50 -10.47
N LEU A 335 3.50 8.28 -10.06
CA LEU A 335 4.89 7.81 -10.12
C LEU A 335 5.41 7.64 -11.56
N GLY A 336 4.51 7.37 -12.51
CA GLY A 336 4.80 7.19 -13.93
C GLY A 336 5.56 8.36 -14.55
N PHE A 337 5.38 9.58 -14.05
CA PHE A 337 6.17 10.74 -14.46
C PHE A 337 7.67 10.54 -14.18
N LEU A 338 8.03 10.13 -12.95
CA LEU A 338 9.42 9.87 -12.56
C LEU A 338 10.01 8.74 -13.41
N TYR A 339 9.26 7.67 -13.59
CA TYR A 339 9.68 6.55 -14.43
C TYR A 339 9.84 6.93 -15.91
N GLY A 340 9.02 7.84 -16.43
CA GLY A 340 9.18 8.37 -17.78
C GLY A 340 10.51 9.13 -17.98
N TRP A 341 11.04 9.78 -16.94
CA TRP A 341 12.38 10.35 -16.97
C TRP A 341 13.47 9.28 -16.96
N VAL A 342 13.39 8.32 -16.04
CA VAL A 342 14.36 7.22 -15.90
C VAL A 342 14.43 6.39 -17.20
N THR A 343 13.28 6.06 -17.77
CA THR A 343 13.18 5.27 -19.01
C THR A 343 13.85 6.00 -20.18
N ARG A 344 13.64 7.31 -20.31
CA ARG A 344 14.29 8.13 -21.35
C ARG A 344 15.80 8.22 -21.15
N LEU A 345 16.24 8.45 -19.91
CA LEU A 345 17.66 8.49 -19.58
C LEU A 345 18.34 7.16 -19.95
N PHE A 346 17.73 6.04 -19.59
CA PHE A 346 18.26 4.73 -19.91
C PHE A 346 18.30 4.46 -21.43
N ALA A 347 17.25 4.83 -22.16
CA ALA A 347 17.25 4.71 -23.63
C ALA A 347 18.39 5.53 -24.28
N ILE A 348 18.68 6.72 -23.76
CA ILE A 348 19.81 7.55 -24.22
C ILE A 348 21.14 6.85 -23.93
N ILE A 349 21.33 6.33 -22.71
CA ILE A 349 22.55 5.62 -22.31
C ILE A 349 22.76 4.40 -23.19
N MET A 350 21.73 3.56 -23.36
CA MET A 350 21.80 2.36 -24.19
C MET A 350 22.11 2.69 -25.65
N PHE A 351 21.46 3.71 -26.21
CA PHE A 351 21.77 4.18 -27.56
C PHE A 351 23.23 4.65 -27.68
N GLY A 352 23.76 5.33 -26.65
CA GLY A 352 25.17 5.72 -26.56
C GLY A 352 26.11 4.52 -26.58
N ILE A 353 25.82 3.47 -25.81
CA ILE A 353 26.61 2.22 -25.77
C ILE A 353 26.58 1.52 -27.14
N LEU A 354 25.41 1.42 -27.77
CA LEU A 354 25.27 0.81 -29.10
C LEU A 354 26.03 1.60 -30.18
N LYS A 355 26.08 2.93 -30.05
CA LYS A 355 26.89 3.79 -30.93
C LYS A 355 28.39 3.55 -30.69
N MET A 356 28.83 3.51 -29.44
CA MET A 356 30.23 3.29 -29.05
C MET A 356 30.75 1.93 -29.54
N THR A 357 29.91 0.90 -29.47
CA THR A 357 30.21 -0.45 -29.96
C THR A 357 30.09 -0.61 -31.47
N LYS A 358 29.80 0.47 -32.22
CA LYS A 358 29.58 0.48 -33.68
C LYS A 358 28.54 -0.55 -34.12
N PHE A 359 27.52 -0.76 -33.29
CA PHE A 359 26.49 -1.75 -33.55
C PHE A 359 25.71 -1.41 -34.83
N PHE A 360 25.44 -0.12 -35.04
CA PHE A 360 24.84 0.47 -36.23
C PHE A 360 25.75 1.54 -36.84
N LYS A 361 25.59 1.79 -38.14
CA LYS A 361 26.25 2.87 -38.88
C LYS A 361 25.20 3.91 -39.23
N ILE A 362 25.43 5.17 -38.83
CA ILE A 362 24.60 6.29 -39.24
C ILE A 362 25.13 6.73 -40.60
N GLU A 363 24.30 6.61 -41.64
CA GLU A 363 24.62 7.06 -42.99
C GLU A 363 23.77 8.29 -43.29
N ASP A 364 24.41 9.36 -43.76
CA ASP A 364 23.72 10.57 -44.20
C ASP A 364 23.14 10.32 -45.58
N GLU A 365 21.82 10.14 -45.66
CA GLU A 365 21.10 9.99 -46.93
C GLU A 365 20.51 11.34 -47.36
N VAL A 366 20.93 11.86 -48.51
CA VAL A 366 20.38 13.10 -49.08
C VAL A 366 19.04 12.77 -49.75
N LYS A 367 17.93 12.87 -49.00
CA LYS A 367 16.58 12.80 -49.57
C LYS A 367 16.26 14.06 -50.36
N LYS A 368 16.10 13.94 -51.69
CA LYS A 368 15.50 14.99 -52.52
C LYS A 368 14.02 15.11 -52.16
N THR A 369 13.61 16.23 -51.59
CA THR A 369 12.21 16.53 -51.27
C THR A 369 11.68 17.55 -52.27
N GLU A 370 10.61 17.23 -52.98
CA GLU A 370 9.91 18.18 -53.86
C GLU A 370 9.05 19.11 -53.00
N ILE A 371 9.35 20.41 -53.04
CA ILE A 371 8.57 21.42 -52.32
C ILE A 371 7.49 21.93 -53.27
N ILE A 372 6.24 21.52 -53.06
CA ILE A 372 5.09 22.11 -53.76
C ILE A 372 4.85 23.49 -53.15
N LYS A 373 5.22 24.53 -53.90
CA LYS A 373 4.81 25.90 -53.58
C LYS A 373 3.43 26.13 -54.18
N LEU A 374 2.43 26.39 -53.33
CA LEU A 374 1.15 26.95 -53.78
C LEU A 374 1.41 28.43 -54.10
N ASN A 375 1.12 28.83 -55.34
CA ASN A 375 1.18 30.23 -55.76
C ASN A 375 -0.04 31.01 -55.29
#